data_AF-S8C3S1-F1
#
_entry.id   AF-S8C3S1-F1
#
_cell.length_a   1.000
_cell.length_b   1.000
_cell.length_c   1.000
_cell.angle_alpha   90.00
_cell.angle_beta   90.00
_cell.angle_gamma   90.00
#
_symmetry.space_group_name_H-M   'P 1'
#
loop_
_entity.id
_entity.type
_entity.pdbx_description
1 polymer ?
#
loop_
_entity_poly.entity_id
_entity_poly.type
_entity_poly.pdbx_seq_one_letter_code
_entity_poly.pdbx_strand_id
1 'polypeptide(L)'
;MAGGGGEHHGEGDFRQKVWSLTGGPYCRPKHWKRNTAIAMAGIVLICIPIAMKSAELEQRPHLPVRPIPSQIWCKNFGNKEY
;
A
#
# COMPACT_ATOMS: atom_id res chain seq x y z
N MET A 1 23.33 -27.54 -37.53
CA MET A 1 23.42 -28.47 -36.39
C MET A 1 22.56 -27.88 -35.29
N ALA A 2 21.30 -28.28 -35.19
CA ALA A 2 20.78 -29.38 -34.36
C ALA A 2 20.75 -29.02 -32.87
N GLY A 3 19.54 -28.89 -32.32
CA GLY A 3 19.29 -28.60 -30.91
C GLY A 3 17.81 -28.29 -30.66
N GLY A 4 16.92 -29.24 -30.99
CA GLY A 4 15.48 -29.09 -30.84
C GLY A 4 15.05 -28.99 -29.38
N GLY A 5 14.27 -27.96 -29.05
CA GLY A 5 13.45 -27.89 -27.85
C GLY A 5 12.01 -28.20 -28.24
N GLY A 6 11.52 -29.38 -27.83
CA GLY A 6 10.24 -29.94 -28.23
C GLY A 6 9.06 -29.00 -28.01
N GLU A 7 8.30 -28.81 -29.08
CA GLU A 7 6.97 -28.21 -29.09
C GLU A 7 5.98 -29.15 -28.37
N HIS A 8 5.86 -29.01 -27.05
CA HIS A 8 4.74 -29.60 -26.30
C HIS A 8 3.49 -28.72 -26.47
N HIS A 9 2.89 -28.79 -27.66
CA HIS A 9 1.53 -28.29 -27.93
C HIS A 9 0.54 -29.37 -27.44
N GLY A 10 0.00 -29.27 -26.22
CA GLY A 10 -0.96 -30.28 -25.78
C GLY A 10 -1.72 -30.04 -24.47
N GLU A 11 -1.15 -29.35 -23.49
CA GLU A 11 -1.86 -29.05 -22.24
C GLU A 11 -1.30 -27.72 -21.71
N GLY A 12 -2.16 -26.73 -21.49
CA GLY A 12 -1.69 -25.41 -21.04
C GLY A 12 -0.78 -25.51 -19.80
N ASP A 13 0.24 -24.65 -19.72
CA ASP A 13 1.21 -24.61 -18.63
C ASP A 13 0.50 -24.76 -17.27
N PHE A 14 0.85 -25.79 -16.49
CA PHE A 14 0.23 -26.09 -15.19
C PHE A 14 0.30 -24.91 -14.23
N ARG A 15 1.26 -23.99 -14.42
CA ARG A 15 1.36 -22.74 -13.66
C ARG A 15 0.14 -21.83 -13.81
N GLN A 16 -0.61 -21.97 -14.90
CA GLN A 16 -1.89 -21.27 -15.10
C GLN A 16 -3.04 -21.87 -14.27
N LYS A 17 -2.91 -23.13 -13.83
CA LYS A 17 -3.91 -23.83 -13.02
C LYS A 17 -3.70 -23.62 -11.51
N VAL A 18 -2.52 -23.17 -11.10
CA VAL A 18 -2.16 -22.94 -9.69
C VAL A 18 -2.49 -21.50 -9.29
N TRP A 19 -3.24 -21.34 -8.21
CA TRP A 19 -3.55 -20.02 -7.64
C TRP A 19 -2.78 -19.79 -6.34
N SER A 20 -2.26 -18.57 -6.17
CA SER A 20 -1.58 -18.10 -4.96
C SER A 20 -2.03 -16.68 -4.62
N LEU A 21 -1.95 -16.31 -3.34
CA LEU A 21 -2.35 -14.99 -2.85
C LEU A 21 -1.55 -13.84 -3.47
N THR A 22 -0.27 -14.05 -3.75
CA THR A 22 0.65 -13.05 -4.33
C THR A 22 0.69 -13.07 -5.86
N GLY A 23 0.06 -14.06 -6.49
CA GLY A 23 0.22 -14.36 -7.91
C GLY A 23 1.36 -15.35 -8.21
N GLY A 24 1.40 -15.83 -9.46
CA GLY A 24 2.40 -16.75 -9.98
C GLY A 24 3.61 -16.08 -10.65
N PRO A 25 4.55 -16.90 -11.16
CA PRO A 25 5.69 -16.42 -11.94
C PRO A 25 5.25 -15.53 -13.12
N TYR A 26 5.95 -14.41 -13.32
CA TYR A 26 5.68 -13.46 -14.41
C TYR A 26 4.25 -12.89 -14.42
N CYS A 27 3.61 -12.72 -13.25
CA CYS A 27 2.29 -12.09 -13.14
C CYS A 27 2.25 -10.68 -13.75
N ARG A 28 1.52 -10.54 -14.85
CA ARG A 28 1.23 -9.26 -15.51
C ARG A 28 -0.25 -9.19 -15.91
N PRO A 29 -1.17 -9.02 -14.93
CA PRO A 29 -2.59 -8.98 -15.23
C PRO A 29 -2.92 -7.76 -16.10
N LYS A 30 -3.80 -7.96 -17.09
CA LYS A 30 -4.21 -6.91 -18.05
C LYS A 30 -4.68 -5.61 -17.37
N HIS A 31 -5.31 -5.72 -16.20
CA HIS A 31 -5.92 -4.61 -15.47
C HIS A 31 -5.14 -4.14 -14.23
N TRP A 32 -3.83 -4.41 -14.16
CA TRP A 32 -3.02 -4.09 -12.97
C TRP A 32 -3.21 -2.65 -12.48
N LYS A 33 -3.23 -1.67 -13.40
CA LYS A 33 -3.41 -0.24 -13.07
C LYS A 33 -4.71 0.04 -12.33
N ARG A 34 -5.83 -0.49 -12.83
CA ARG A 34 -7.15 -0.31 -12.23
C ARG A 34 -7.21 -0.96 -10.85
N ASN A 35 -6.68 -2.17 -10.71
CA ASN A 35 -6.70 -2.90 -9.45
C ASN A 35 -5.84 -2.18 -8.38
N THR A 36 -4.66 -1.66 -8.77
CA THR A 36 -3.82 -0.84 -7.89
C THR A 36 -4.53 0.45 -7.49
N ALA A 37 -5.22 1.12 -8.43
CA ALA A 37 -5.97 2.33 -8.11
C ALA A 37 -7.08 2.07 -7.08
N ILE A 38 -7.83 0.97 -7.23
CA ILE A 38 -8.88 0.57 -6.26
C ILE A 38 -8.27 0.28 -4.89
N ALA A 39 -7.15 -0.47 -4.83
CA ALA A 39 -6.47 -0.76 -3.58
C ALA A 39 -5.99 0.52 -2.88
N MET A 40 -5.35 1.42 -3.62
CA MET A 40 -4.89 2.71 -3.08
C MET A 40 -6.04 3.59 -2.61
N ALA A 41 -7.15 3.61 -3.35
CA ALA A 41 -8.35 4.33 -2.93
C ALA A 41 -8.89 3.78 -1.60
N GLY A 42 -8.99 2.46 -1.46
CA GLY A 42 -9.38 1.82 -0.20
C GLY A 42 -8.45 2.17 0.97
N ILE A 43 -7.14 2.13 0.75
CA ILE A 43 -6.14 2.52 1.77
C ILE A 43 -6.36 3.97 2.21
N VAL A 44 -6.46 4.91 1.26
CA VAL A 44 -6.64 6.33 1.57
C VAL A 44 -7.96 6.58 2.32
N LEU A 45 -9.04 5.95 1.89
CA LEU A 45 -10.35 6.07 2.53
C LEU A 45 -10.34 5.60 3.99
N ILE A 46 -9.54 4.58 4.31
CA ILE A 46 -9.40 4.06 5.68
C ILE A 46 -8.40 4.89 6.50
N CYS A 47 -7.25 5.24 5.92
CA CYS A 47 -6.19 5.92 6.65
C CYS A 47 -6.53 7.37 7.01
N ILE A 48 -7.31 8.09 6.19
CA ILE A 48 -7.72 9.47 6.50
C ILE A 48 -8.50 9.58 7.83
N PRO A 49 -9.63 8.88 8.03
CA PRO A 49 -10.38 9.00 9.28
C PRO A 49 -9.58 8.49 10.48
N ILE A 50 -8.74 7.45 10.29
CA ILE A 50 -7.83 6.97 11.34
C ILE A 50 -6.83 8.07 11.72
N ALA A 51 -6.24 8.76 10.75
CA ALA A 51 -5.30 9.85 11.00
C ALA A 51 -5.97 11.04 11.70
N MET A 52 -7.18 11.42 11.25
CA MET A 52 -7.98 12.46 11.92
C MET A 52 -8.24 12.09 13.38
N LYS A 53 -8.67 10.85 13.64
CA LYS A 53 -8.94 10.40 15.01
C LYS A 53 -7.67 10.29 15.85
N SER A 54 -6.57 9.82 15.25
CA SER A 54 -5.26 9.79 15.89
C SER A 54 -4.83 11.18 16.33
N ALA A 55 -4.98 12.20 15.47
CA ALA A 55 -4.60 13.58 15.78
C ALA A 55 -5.47 14.19 16.88
N GLU A 56 -6.76 13.86 16.94
CA GLU A 56 -7.65 14.27 18.04
C GLU A 56 -7.25 13.69 19.39
N LEU A 57 -6.80 12.44 19.40
CA LEU A 57 -6.42 11.72 20.62
C LEU A 57 -4.98 12.02 21.05
N GLU A 58 -4.18 12.63 20.19
CA GLU A 58 -2.77 12.87 20.44
C GLU A 58 -2.57 13.95 21.52
N GLN A 59 -2.21 13.51 22.72
CA GLN A 59 -1.86 14.38 23.83
C GLN A 59 -0.35 14.36 24.10
N ARG A 60 0.23 15.55 24.26
CA ARG A 60 1.63 15.74 24.68
C ARG A 60 1.67 16.67 25.89
N PRO A 61 1.97 16.16 27.10
CA PRO A 61 2.06 16.99 28.30
C PRO A 61 3.35 17.83 28.35
N HIS A 62 4.42 17.37 27.70
CA HIS A 62 5.68 18.10 27.61
C HIS A 62 5.85 18.77 26.25
N LEU A 63 6.27 20.04 26.29
CA LEU A 63 6.66 20.78 25.09
C LEU A 63 7.94 20.15 24.52
N PRO A 64 8.01 19.94 23.19
CA PRO A 64 9.20 19.37 22.58
C PRO A 64 10.32 20.42 22.55
N VAL A 65 11.55 19.97 22.85
CA VAL A 65 12.77 20.81 22.87
C VAL A 65 13.18 21.26 21.46
N ARG A 66 12.67 20.59 20.42
CA ARG A 66 12.95 20.85 19.00
C ARG A 66 11.67 20.78 18.18
N PRO A 67 11.59 21.45 17.02
CA PRO A 67 10.44 21.33 16.15
C PRO A 67 10.27 19.87 15.69
N ILE A 68 9.07 19.32 15.89
CA ILE A 68 8.72 17.97 15.46
C ILE A 68 7.48 18.02 14.58
N PRO A 69 7.42 17.27 13.46
CA PRO A 69 6.32 17.37 12.48
C PRO A 69 4.93 17.14 13.06
N SER A 70 4.81 16.30 14.08
CA SER A 70 3.55 16.02 14.77
C SER A 70 2.99 17.19 15.59
N GLN A 71 3.78 18.26 15.80
CA GLN A 71 3.26 19.52 16.37
C GLN A 71 2.19 20.19 15.50
N ILE A 72 2.18 19.95 14.19
CA ILE A 72 1.20 20.53 13.25
C ILE A 72 -0.20 19.96 13.53
N TRP A 73 -0.27 18.73 14.03
CA TRP A 73 -1.52 17.97 14.17
C TRP A 73 -1.99 17.86 15.62
N CYS A 74 -1.07 17.94 16.59
CA CYS A 74 -1.38 17.95 18.01
C CYS A 74 -2.13 19.21 18.46
N LYS A 75 -3.39 19.04 18.89
CA LYS A 75 -4.21 20.12 19.50
C LYS A 75 -3.74 20.55 20.90
N ASN A 76 -2.97 19.71 21.60
CA ASN A 76 -2.41 20.00 22.94
C ASN A 76 -1.50 21.23 22.97
N PHE A 77 -0.99 21.62 21.82
CA PHE A 77 -0.25 22.83 21.64
C PHE A 77 -1.26 23.90 21.20
N GLY A 78 -1.70 24.78 22.12
CA GLY A 78 -2.61 25.90 21.79
C GLY A 78 -2.05 26.82 20.70
N ASN A 79 -2.76 27.90 20.35
CA ASN A 79 -2.33 28.87 19.32
C ASN A 79 -0.89 29.31 19.56
N LYS A 80 0.05 28.68 18.86
CA LYS A 80 1.47 29.01 18.93
C LYS A 80 1.68 30.20 18.00
N GLU A 81 1.58 31.40 18.56
CA GLU A 81 2.30 32.55 18.00
C GLU A 81 3.78 32.18 18.03
N TYR A 82 4.34 31.93 16.84
CA TYR A 82 5.78 31.83 16.62
C TYR A 82 6.28 33.15 16.07
#